data_AF-A0A8B8M6G2-F1
#
_entry.id   AF-A0A8B8M6G2-F1
#
_cell.length_a   1.000
_cell.length_b   1.000
_cell.length_c   1.000
_cell.angle_alpha   90.00
_cell.angle_beta   90.00
_cell.angle_gamma   90.00
#
_symmetry.space_group_name_H-M   'P 1'
#
loop_
_entity.id
_entity.type
_entity.pdbx_description
1 polymer ?
#
loop_
_entity_poly.entity_id
_entity_poly.type
_entity_poly.pdbx_seq_one_letter_code
_entity_poly.pdbx_strand_id
1 'polypeptide(L)'
;MSMATCLRLRRCVTIDSRSLFVFSARFSSSSSSSSSSSSSSSSSSGKSKTGKKLMDRLSAVIDAVNDCKLPPELRGQRNHVRSETDMINVVEQRIWHSMEEGQFENLPGKGKPLKLDTNPHADPAEDTLYRILSKNGCAPEWVELNKEIRSKISEWRVSLKKAWGTKCSGDHSKWVESSEALKLQLQEINDKVFRYNLIVPFGRQMFGFKWEKELGYLEEK
;
A
#
# COMPACT_ATOMS: atom_id res chain seq x y z
N MET A 1 9.69 -31.74 53.26
CA MET A 1 9.05 -32.68 52.30
C MET A 1 8.08 -31.89 51.44
N SER A 2 8.26 -32.01 50.11
CA SER A 2 7.36 -31.74 48.96
C SER A 2 6.39 -30.55 49.00
N MET A 3 6.58 -29.52 48.15
CA MET A 3 6.23 -29.44 46.71
C MET A 3 4.74 -29.10 46.47
N ALA A 4 4.47 -27.92 45.91
CA ALA A 4 3.34 -27.69 45.00
C ALA A 4 3.53 -26.38 44.22
N THR A 5 4.09 -26.52 43.02
CA THR A 5 4.11 -25.54 41.93
C THR A 5 2.69 -25.43 41.36
N CYS A 6 2.16 -24.21 41.14
CA CYS A 6 0.96 -24.04 40.33
C CYS A 6 1.14 -22.88 39.33
N LEU A 7 1.39 -23.29 38.08
CA LEU A 7 1.43 -22.47 36.87
C LEU A 7 0.02 -21.93 36.56
N ARG A 8 -0.10 -20.61 36.38
CA ARG A 8 -1.32 -19.98 35.87
C ARG A 8 -1.14 -19.65 34.38
N LEU A 9 -1.61 -20.56 33.51
CA LEU A 9 -1.76 -20.33 32.08
C LEU A 9 -2.72 -19.15 31.84
N ARG A 10 -2.28 -18.13 31.09
CA ARG A 10 -3.18 -17.15 30.45
C ARG A 10 -3.42 -17.58 29.01
N ARG A 11 -4.70 -17.77 28.69
CA ARG A 11 -5.26 -18.07 27.37
C ARG A 11 -4.85 -17.01 26.34
N CYS A 12 -4.32 -17.47 25.21
CA CYS A 12 -4.24 -16.70 23.97
C CYS A 12 -5.60 -16.84 23.26
N VAL A 13 -6.25 -15.71 22.95
CA VAL A 13 -7.44 -15.66 22.10
C VAL A 13 -7.08 -14.79 20.91
N THR A 14 -6.89 -15.43 19.76
CA THR A 14 -6.81 -14.77 18.45
C THR A 14 -8.21 -14.45 18.00
N ILE A 15 -8.51 -13.16 17.83
CA ILE A 15 -9.77 -12.68 17.25
C ILE A 15 -9.50 -12.42 15.78
N ASP A 16 -10.03 -13.31 14.95
CA ASP A 16 -10.19 -13.15 13.51
C ASP A 16 -11.37 -12.21 13.27
N SER A 17 -11.21 -11.21 12.41
CA SER A 17 -12.29 -10.27 12.05
C SER A 17 -12.18 -9.94 10.56
N ARG A 18 -12.94 -10.70 9.77
CA ARG A 18 -13.33 -10.36 8.41
C ARG A 18 -14.72 -9.72 8.45
N SER A 19 -14.85 -8.46 8.02
CA SER A 19 -15.91 -8.03 7.08
C SER A 19 -15.85 -6.51 6.79
N LEU A 20 -15.74 -6.18 5.49
CA LEU A 20 -16.51 -5.19 4.70
C LEU A 20 -15.67 -4.28 3.77
N PHE A 21 -15.81 -4.59 2.47
CA PHE A 21 -15.97 -3.70 1.30
C PHE A 21 -14.98 -2.54 1.05
N VAL A 22 -14.13 -2.68 0.00
CA VAL A 22 -14.15 -1.94 -1.31
C VAL A 22 -13.23 -0.70 -1.27
N PHE A 23 -12.34 -0.37 -2.21
CA PHE A 23 -12.07 -0.70 -3.61
C PHE A 23 -10.60 -0.32 -3.88
N SER A 24 -9.83 -1.07 -4.67
CA SER A 24 -8.88 -0.49 -5.64
C SER A 24 -8.17 -1.61 -6.40
N ALA A 25 -8.44 -1.69 -7.69
CA ALA A 25 -7.70 -2.53 -8.62
C ALA A 25 -6.29 -1.94 -8.84
N ARG A 26 -5.26 -2.70 -8.49
CA ARG A 26 -3.92 -2.56 -9.08
C ARG A 26 -3.48 -3.95 -9.52
N PHE A 27 -3.52 -4.15 -10.83
CA PHE A 27 -3.01 -5.34 -11.49
C PHE A 27 -1.48 -5.25 -11.47
N SER A 28 -0.85 -5.97 -10.53
CA SER A 28 0.57 -6.25 -10.55
C SER A 28 0.74 -7.73 -10.84
N SER A 29 1.39 -8.00 -11.97
CA SER A 29 1.82 -9.30 -12.44
C SER A 29 2.52 -10.07 -11.33
N SER A 30 1.97 -11.20 -10.95
CA SER A 30 2.62 -12.18 -10.10
C SER A 30 2.28 -13.54 -10.69
N SER A 31 3.28 -14.13 -11.32
CA SER A 31 3.32 -15.52 -11.74
C SER A 31 2.95 -16.39 -10.55
N SER A 32 1.76 -16.98 -10.59
CA SER A 32 1.41 -18.11 -9.74
C SER A 32 0.92 -19.22 -10.64
N SER A 33 1.86 -20.12 -10.92
CA SER A 33 1.60 -21.51 -11.27
C SER A 33 0.48 -22.06 -10.38
N SER A 34 -0.69 -22.29 -10.95
CA SER A 34 -1.71 -23.14 -10.37
C SER A 34 -1.97 -24.29 -11.32
N SER A 35 -1.19 -25.34 -11.07
CA SER A 35 -1.54 -26.75 -11.20
C SER A 35 -2.98 -27.02 -11.67
N SER A 36 -3.07 -27.55 -12.88
CA SER A 36 -4.18 -28.36 -13.34
C SER A 36 -4.45 -29.47 -12.33
N SER A 37 -5.47 -29.28 -11.48
CA SER A 37 -6.06 -30.38 -10.73
C SER A 37 -7.20 -30.94 -11.55
N SER A 38 -6.84 -31.83 -12.47
CA SER A 38 -7.73 -32.89 -12.93
C SER A 38 -8.18 -33.69 -11.72
N SER A 39 -9.33 -33.34 -11.16
CA SER A 39 -10.02 -34.16 -10.16
C SER A 39 -11.11 -34.95 -10.87
N SER A 40 -10.68 -36.04 -11.50
CA SER A 40 -11.54 -37.21 -11.66
C SER A 40 -11.83 -37.76 -10.25
N SER A 41 -12.90 -37.27 -9.63
CA SER A 41 -13.48 -37.92 -8.47
C SER A 41 -14.81 -38.56 -8.86
N SER A 42 -14.72 -39.83 -9.23
CA SER A 42 -15.83 -40.77 -9.11
C SER A 42 -16.26 -40.83 -7.64
N SER A 43 -17.43 -40.28 -7.33
CA SER A 43 -18.23 -40.77 -6.20
C SER A 43 -19.71 -40.56 -6.48
N SER A 44 -20.40 -41.69 -6.47
CA SER A 44 -21.83 -41.88 -6.67
C SER A 44 -22.66 -41.24 -5.55
N SER A 45 -23.67 -40.46 -5.92
CA SER A 45 -24.96 -40.38 -5.18
C SER A 45 -25.97 -39.55 -5.98
N GLY A 46 -27.19 -40.05 -6.09
CA GLY A 46 -28.20 -39.62 -7.06
C GLY A 46 -28.52 -38.13 -7.04
N LYS A 47 -28.23 -37.43 -8.14
CA LYS A 47 -28.81 -36.12 -8.45
C LYS A 47 -29.78 -36.29 -9.61
N SER A 48 -31.03 -35.89 -9.34
CA SER A 48 -32.17 -35.94 -10.24
C SER A 48 -31.82 -35.44 -11.65
N LYS A 49 -32.32 -36.13 -12.68
CA LYS A 49 -32.20 -35.71 -14.09
C LYS A 49 -32.63 -34.25 -14.31
N THR A 50 -33.47 -33.71 -13.43
CA THR A 50 -33.93 -32.31 -13.42
C THR A 50 -32.84 -31.31 -13.03
N GLY A 51 -31.94 -31.63 -12.08
CA GLY A 51 -30.86 -30.74 -11.65
C GLY A 51 -29.76 -30.57 -12.69
N LYS A 52 -29.41 -31.64 -13.41
CA LYS A 52 -28.47 -31.59 -14.54
C LYS A 52 -29.03 -30.72 -15.68
N LYS A 53 -30.31 -30.92 -16.02
CA LYS A 53 -31.01 -30.13 -17.04
C LYS A 53 -31.10 -28.64 -16.70
N LEU A 54 -31.17 -28.29 -15.42
CA LEU A 54 -31.12 -26.90 -14.97
C LEU A 54 -29.71 -26.30 -15.11
N MET A 55 -28.68 -27.05 -14.74
CA MET A 55 -27.28 -26.63 -14.88
C MET A 55 -26.91 -26.40 -16.35
N ASP A 56 -27.33 -27.30 -17.24
CA ASP A 56 -27.12 -27.19 -18.70
C ASP A 56 -27.84 -25.98 -19.32
N ARG A 57 -29.01 -25.61 -18.77
CA ARG A 57 -29.75 -24.41 -19.20
C ARG A 57 -29.08 -23.14 -18.72
N LEU A 58 -28.58 -23.13 -17.48
CA LEU A 58 -27.85 -21.97 -16.94
C LEU A 58 -26.55 -21.74 -17.70
N SER A 59 -25.80 -22.79 -18.02
CA SER A 59 -24.59 -22.67 -18.85
C SER A 59 -24.93 -22.14 -20.24
N ALA A 60 -25.97 -22.68 -20.92
CA ALA A 60 -26.37 -22.21 -22.24
C ALA A 60 -26.81 -20.72 -22.27
N VAL A 61 -27.45 -20.24 -21.20
CA VAL A 61 -27.82 -18.82 -21.07
C VAL A 61 -26.60 -17.94 -20.84
N ILE A 62 -25.66 -18.37 -19.98
CA ILE A 62 -24.40 -17.66 -19.73
C ILE A 62 -23.60 -17.57 -21.03
N ASP A 63 -23.50 -18.67 -21.78
CA ASP A 63 -22.80 -18.73 -23.06
C ASP A 63 -23.44 -17.78 -24.10
N ALA A 64 -24.77 -17.77 -24.22
CA ALA A 64 -25.47 -16.86 -25.14
C ALA A 64 -25.27 -15.38 -24.79
N VAL A 65 -25.23 -15.04 -23.49
CA VAL A 65 -24.95 -13.67 -23.03
C VAL A 65 -23.50 -13.27 -23.32
N ASN A 66 -22.56 -14.20 -23.14
CA ASN A 66 -21.15 -14.00 -23.46
C ASN A 66 -20.94 -13.83 -24.97
N ASP A 67 -21.62 -14.63 -25.81
CA ASP A 67 -21.60 -14.50 -27.27
C ASP A 67 -22.08 -13.11 -27.73
N CYS A 68 -23.08 -12.51 -27.06
CA CYS A 68 -23.55 -11.17 -27.41
C CYS A 68 -22.54 -10.06 -27.08
N LYS A 69 -21.64 -10.29 -26.11
CA LYS A 69 -20.56 -9.35 -25.76
C LYS A 69 -19.38 -9.44 -26.74
N LEU A 70 -19.30 -10.52 -27.53
CA LEU A 70 -18.29 -10.66 -28.56
C LEU A 70 -18.63 -9.79 -29.79
N PRO A 71 -17.59 -9.29 -30.48
CA PRO A 71 -17.72 -8.67 -31.80
C PRO A 71 -18.55 -9.52 -32.76
N PRO A 72 -19.28 -8.91 -33.72
CA PRO A 72 -20.14 -9.62 -34.67
C PRO A 72 -19.47 -10.82 -35.36
N GLU A 73 -18.18 -10.72 -35.61
CA GLU A 73 -17.35 -11.71 -36.33
C GLU A 73 -17.10 -12.99 -35.52
N LEU A 74 -17.21 -12.90 -34.19
CA LEU A 74 -16.92 -14.00 -33.26
C LEU A 74 -18.19 -14.65 -32.69
N ARG A 75 -19.37 -14.13 -33.04
CA ARG A 75 -20.67 -14.67 -32.59
C ARG A 75 -20.93 -16.03 -33.24
N GLY A 76 -21.26 -17.03 -32.44
CA GLY A 76 -21.62 -18.37 -32.92
C GLY A 76 -20.45 -19.31 -33.18
N GLN A 77 -19.20 -18.87 -33.01
CA GLN A 77 -18.03 -19.75 -33.00
C GLN A 77 -17.86 -20.43 -31.63
N ARG A 78 -18.75 -21.37 -31.31
CA ARG A 78 -18.83 -22.12 -30.02
C ARG A 78 -17.55 -22.87 -29.59
N ASN A 79 -16.51 -22.93 -30.43
CA ASN A 79 -15.30 -23.71 -30.19
C ASN A 79 -14.02 -22.88 -30.08
N HIS A 80 -14.05 -21.57 -30.32
CA HIS A 80 -12.84 -20.74 -30.42
C HIS A 80 -12.40 -20.08 -29.12
N VAL A 81 -13.06 -20.33 -27.99
CA VAL A 81 -12.65 -19.80 -26.69
C VAL A 81 -12.88 -20.87 -25.61
N ARG A 82 -12.17 -21.99 -25.71
CA ARG A 82 -12.22 -23.07 -24.69
C ARG A 82 -10.97 -23.10 -23.81
N SER A 83 -9.85 -22.60 -24.32
CA SER A 83 -8.57 -22.59 -23.63
C SER A 83 -7.97 -21.18 -23.61
N GLU A 84 -7.04 -20.95 -22.70
CA GLU A 84 -6.25 -19.72 -22.62
C GLU A 84 -5.54 -19.40 -23.95
N THR A 85 -5.07 -20.45 -24.64
CA THR A 85 -4.45 -20.35 -25.97
C THR A 85 -5.40 -19.80 -27.02
N ASP A 86 -6.67 -20.20 -27.00
CA ASP A 86 -7.63 -19.71 -27.98
C ASP A 86 -7.98 -18.23 -27.74
N MET A 87 -8.05 -17.80 -26.47
CA MET A 87 -8.21 -16.38 -26.13
C MET A 87 -7.03 -15.55 -26.66
N ILE A 88 -5.80 -16.03 -26.47
CA ILE A 88 -4.59 -15.37 -26.98
C ILE A 88 -4.66 -15.23 -28.49
N ASN A 89 -5.00 -16.30 -29.21
CA ASN A 89 -5.09 -16.28 -30.68
C ASN A 89 -6.13 -15.28 -31.20
N VAL A 90 -7.30 -15.20 -30.55
CA VAL A 90 -8.35 -14.23 -30.89
C VAL A 90 -7.88 -12.79 -30.62
N VAL A 91 -7.20 -12.56 -29.49
CA VAL A 91 -6.63 -11.25 -29.16
C VAL A 91 -5.56 -10.86 -30.17
N GLU A 92 -4.64 -11.77 -30.52
CA GLU A 92 -3.60 -11.52 -31.52
C GLU A 92 -4.17 -11.19 -32.88
N GLN A 93 -5.12 -11.98 -33.40
CA GLN A 93 -5.77 -11.69 -34.67
C GLN A 93 -6.39 -10.30 -34.69
N ARG A 94 -6.97 -9.86 -33.57
CA ARG A 94 -7.58 -8.54 -33.47
C ARG A 94 -6.55 -7.42 -33.38
N ILE A 95 -5.43 -7.64 -32.70
CA ILE A 95 -4.30 -6.70 -32.68
C ILE A 95 -3.75 -6.55 -34.10
N TRP A 96 -3.53 -7.65 -34.82
CA TRP A 96 -3.10 -7.66 -36.23
C TRP A 96 -4.04 -6.87 -37.13
N HIS A 97 -5.35 -7.15 -37.06
CA HIS A 97 -6.33 -6.42 -37.87
C HIS A 97 -6.34 -4.91 -37.53
N SER A 98 -6.25 -4.57 -36.23
CA SER A 98 -6.17 -3.17 -35.79
C SER A 98 -4.87 -2.47 -36.23
N MET A 99 -3.77 -3.23 -36.38
CA MET A 99 -2.52 -2.73 -36.95
C MET A 99 -2.64 -2.49 -38.46
N GLU A 100 -3.24 -3.42 -39.21
CA GLU A 100 -3.51 -3.29 -40.65
C GLU A 100 -4.43 -2.10 -40.96
N GLU A 101 -5.46 -1.90 -40.14
CA GLU A 101 -6.37 -0.75 -40.22
C GLU A 101 -5.71 0.57 -39.81
N GLY A 102 -4.47 0.55 -39.28
CA GLY A 102 -3.78 1.75 -38.84
C GLY A 102 -4.40 2.42 -37.59
N GLN A 103 -5.21 1.69 -36.80
CA GLN A 103 -5.87 2.22 -35.60
C GLN A 103 -4.85 2.75 -34.55
N PHE A 104 -3.62 2.24 -34.59
CA PHE A 104 -2.52 2.67 -33.71
C PHE A 104 -1.73 3.88 -34.25
N GLU A 105 -1.99 4.32 -35.49
CA GLU A 105 -1.25 5.44 -36.10
C GLU A 105 -1.70 6.80 -35.59
N ASN A 106 -3.00 7.00 -35.40
CA ASN A 106 -3.62 8.27 -34.98
C ASN A 106 -4.08 8.26 -33.52
N LEU A 107 -3.31 7.62 -32.63
CA LEU A 107 -3.63 7.62 -31.20
C LEU A 107 -3.48 9.03 -30.60
N PRO A 108 -4.44 9.46 -29.76
CA PRO A 108 -4.33 10.75 -29.08
C PRO A 108 -3.09 10.76 -28.19
N GLY A 109 -2.14 11.63 -28.50
CA GLY A 109 -0.89 11.76 -27.74
C GLY A 109 0.30 10.96 -28.27
N LYS A 110 0.18 10.23 -29.38
CA LYS A 110 1.33 9.57 -30.02
C LYS A 110 2.43 10.58 -30.34
N GLY A 111 3.65 10.28 -29.91
CA GLY A 111 4.83 11.14 -30.13
C GLY A 111 4.89 12.40 -29.26
N LYS A 112 3.88 12.69 -28.44
CA LYS A 112 3.91 13.81 -27.48
C LYS A 112 4.51 13.34 -26.16
N PRO A 113 5.30 14.18 -25.47
CA PRO A 113 5.75 13.87 -24.12
C PRO A 113 4.55 13.66 -23.20
N LEU A 114 4.63 12.63 -22.36
CA LEU A 114 3.60 12.33 -21.36
C LEU A 114 3.42 13.53 -20.42
N LYS A 115 2.16 13.91 -20.19
CA LYS A 115 1.81 14.94 -19.21
C LYS A 115 1.83 14.33 -17.81
N LEU A 116 2.94 14.50 -17.10
CA LEU A 116 3.11 14.02 -15.72
C LEU A 116 2.60 15.03 -14.68
N ASP A 117 2.11 16.19 -15.12
CA ASP A 117 1.76 17.34 -14.26
C ASP A 117 0.43 17.19 -13.52
N THR A 118 -0.36 16.16 -13.81
CA THR A 118 -1.72 16.00 -13.24
C THR A 118 -1.86 14.61 -12.70
N ASN A 119 -2.12 14.52 -11.39
CA ASN A 119 -2.36 13.25 -10.74
C ASN A 119 -3.87 12.94 -10.75
N PRO A 120 -4.36 11.99 -11.57
CA PRO A 120 -5.79 11.64 -11.62
C PRO A 120 -6.30 10.99 -10.33
N HIS A 121 -5.41 10.64 -9.40
CA HIS A 121 -5.76 10.04 -8.10
C HIS A 121 -5.71 11.04 -6.94
N ALA A 122 -5.35 12.31 -7.18
CA ALA A 122 -5.38 13.36 -6.18
C ALA A 122 -6.70 14.14 -6.26
N ASP A 123 -7.11 14.73 -5.14
CA ASP A 123 -8.21 15.70 -5.15
C ASP A 123 -7.85 16.90 -6.06
N PRO A 124 -8.78 17.42 -6.89
CA PRO A 124 -8.47 18.49 -7.83
C PRO A 124 -7.96 19.78 -7.18
N ALA A 125 -8.39 20.08 -5.95
CA ALA A 125 -7.91 21.26 -5.22
C ALA A 125 -6.47 21.03 -4.71
N GLU A 126 -6.20 19.85 -4.16
CA GLU A 126 -4.85 19.45 -3.71
C GLU A 126 -3.84 19.38 -4.86
N ASP A 127 -4.21 18.79 -6.00
CA ASP A 127 -3.36 18.72 -7.19
C ASP A 127 -3.00 20.12 -7.71
N THR A 128 -3.98 21.02 -7.71
CA THR A 128 -3.75 22.41 -8.11
C THR A 128 -2.81 23.14 -7.14
N LEU A 129 -2.98 22.95 -5.84
CA LEU A 129 -2.09 23.49 -4.81
C LEU A 129 -0.65 22.98 -5.01
N TYR A 130 -0.45 21.66 -5.11
CA TYR A 130 0.88 21.08 -5.29
C TYR A 130 1.55 21.50 -6.60
N ARG A 131 0.77 21.69 -7.66
CA ARG A 131 1.25 22.20 -8.94
C ARG A 131 1.68 23.67 -8.88
N ILE A 132 0.97 24.51 -8.13
CA ILE A 132 1.38 25.91 -7.92
C ILE A 132 2.67 25.94 -7.10
N LEU A 133 2.74 25.15 -6.03
CA LEU A 133 3.95 25.06 -5.19
C LEU A 133 5.16 24.59 -6.00
N SER A 134 5.02 23.51 -6.78
CA SER A 134 6.12 22.97 -7.58
C SER A 134 6.61 23.94 -8.66
N LYS A 135 5.70 24.68 -9.31
CA LYS A 135 6.06 25.73 -10.28
C LYS A 135 6.87 26.87 -9.66
N ASN A 136 6.61 27.18 -8.38
CA ASN A 136 7.38 28.19 -7.63
C ASN A 136 8.63 27.62 -6.94
N GLY A 137 8.89 26.32 -7.08
CA GLY A 137 10.00 25.65 -6.37
C GLY A 137 9.79 25.54 -4.85
N CYS A 138 8.57 25.76 -4.37
CA CYS A 138 8.21 25.65 -2.95
C CYS A 138 7.75 24.23 -2.61
N ALA A 139 8.04 23.79 -1.38
CA ALA A 139 7.59 22.50 -0.89
C ALA A 139 6.28 22.66 -0.09
N PRO A 140 5.45 21.61 0.01
CA PRO A 140 4.33 21.61 0.95
C PRO A 140 4.80 21.82 2.40
N GLU A 141 3.97 22.45 3.21
CA GLU A 141 4.26 22.77 4.61
C GLU A 141 4.80 21.57 5.41
N TRP A 142 4.17 20.39 5.27
CA TRP A 142 4.59 19.18 5.98
C TRP A 142 6.00 18.70 5.58
N VAL A 143 6.45 18.97 4.34
CA VAL A 143 7.81 18.66 3.89
C VAL A 143 8.82 19.57 4.59
N GLU A 144 8.50 20.86 4.66
CA GLU A 144 9.36 21.86 5.32
C GLU A 144 9.45 21.59 6.82
N LEU A 145 8.32 21.31 7.44
CA LEU A 145 8.23 21.02 8.86
C LEU A 145 8.98 19.72 9.23
N ASN A 146 8.95 18.70 8.37
CA ASN A 146 9.80 17.50 8.54
C ASN A 146 11.29 17.82 8.46
N LYS A 147 11.73 18.66 7.51
CA LYS A 147 13.12 19.13 7.44
C LYS A 147 13.51 19.87 8.71
N GLU A 148 12.64 20.74 9.21
CA GLU A 148 12.87 21.50 10.44
C GLU A 148 13.03 20.56 11.66
N ILE A 149 12.11 19.60 11.85
CA ILE A 149 12.20 18.61 12.93
C ILE A 149 13.53 17.85 12.86
N ARG A 150 13.95 17.44 11.66
CA ARG A 150 15.23 16.73 11.44
C ARG A 150 16.46 17.58 11.74
N SER A 151 16.42 18.88 11.46
CA SER A 151 17.51 19.79 11.85
C SER A 151 17.56 19.92 13.36
N LYS A 152 16.43 20.26 13.99
CA LYS A 152 16.33 20.45 15.45
C LYS A 152 16.74 19.23 16.23
N ILE A 153 16.34 18.03 15.82
CA ILE A 153 16.74 16.78 16.51
C ILE A 153 18.25 16.54 16.41
N SER A 154 18.87 16.89 15.28
CA SER A 154 20.31 16.73 15.09
C SER A 154 21.11 17.68 15.97
N GLU A 155 20.69 18.94 16.04
CA GLU A 155 21.28 19.98 16.89
C GLU A 155 21.09 19.65 18.37
N TRP A 156 19.90 19.19 18.74
CA TRP A 156 19.58 18.73 20.09
C TRP A 156 20.45 17.54 20.50
N ARG A 157 20.63 16.53 19.63
CA ARG A 157 21.50 15.37 19.91
C ARG A 157 22.97 15.76 20.10
N VAL A 158 23.46 16.71 19.30
CA VAL A 158 24.83 17.23 19.45
C VAL A 158 24.97 17.95 20.80
N SER A 159 23.99 18.77 21.17
CA SER A 159 23.97 19.50 22.44
C SER A 159 23.88 18.55 23.64
N LEU A 160 23.04 17.51 23.53
CA LEU A 160 22.93 16.44 24.52
C LEU A 160 24.25 15.71 24.72
N LYS A 161 24.95 15.35 23.63
CA LYS A 161 26.25 14.68 23.71
C LYS A 161 27.31 15.54 24.39
N LYS A 162 27.32 16.86 24.12
CA LYS A 162 28.21 17.82 24.79
C LYS A 162 27.93 17.90 26.28
N ALA A 163 26.66 18.07 26.66
CA ALA A 163 26.24 18.11 28.06
C ALA A 163 26.56 16.80 28.80
N TRP A 164 26.38 15.66 28.13
CA TRP A 164 26.72 14.34 28.69
C TRP A 164 28.22 14.22 29.00
N GLY A 165 29.08 14.75 28.13
CA GLY A 165 30.53 14.82 28.38
C GLY A 165 30.87 15.63 29.65
N THR A 166 30.18 16.75 29.89
CA THR A 166 30.35 17.58 31.09
C THR A 166 29.95 16.84 32.37
N LYS A 167 28.88 16.02 32.31
CA LYS A 167 28.47 15.14 33.43
C LYS A 167 29.57 14.15 33.79
N CYS A 168 30.19 13.51 32.80
CA CYS A 168 31.30 12.57 33.03
C CYS A 168 32.56 13.26 33.57
N SER A 169 32.72 14.56 33.34
CA SER A 169 33.85 15.36 33.82
C SER A 169 33.70 15.85 35.28
N GLY A 170 32.56 15.61 35.94
CA GLY A 170 32.33 15.95 37.37
C GLY A 170 31.52 17.22 37.62
N ASP A 171 31.12 17.97 36.59
CA ASP A 171 30.33 19.21 36.73
C ASP A 171 28.81 18.90 36.79
N HIS A 172 28.36 18.34 37.92
CA HIS A 172 26.95 17.96 38.08
C HIS A 172 25.97 19.14 38.07
N SER A 173 26.35 20.32 38.57
CA SER A 173 25.48 21.52 38.55
C SER A 173 25.15 21.96 37.12
N LYS A 174 26.17 22.07 36.27
CA LYS A 174 26.01 22.47 34.86
C LYS A 174 25.21 21.44 34.07
N TRP A 175 25.35 20.16 34.42
CA TRP A 175 24.54 19.09 33.82
C TRP A 175 23.06 19.24 34.16
N VAL A 176 22.70 19.53 35.42
CA VAL A 176 21.29 19.68 35.82
C VAL A 176 20.63 20.80 35.03
N GLU A 177 21.25 21.98 34.98
CA GLU A 177 20.74 23.14 34.21
C GLU A 177 20.62 22.80 32.71
N SER A 178 21.65 22.18 32.12
CA SER A 178 21.62 21.77 30.71
C SER A 178 20.54 20.72 30.44
N SER A 179 20.30 19.80 31.39
CA SER A 179 19.31 18.74 31.25
C SER A 179 17.88 19.26 31.25
N GLU A 180 17.60 20.30 32.05
CA GLU A 180 16.29 20.97 32.06
C GLU A 180 16.04 21.73 30.76
N ALA A 181 17.04 22.49 30.29
CA ALA A 181 16.96 23.18 29.00
C ALA A 181 16.75 22.19 27.83
N LEU A 182 17.47 21.06 27.82
CA LEU A 182 17.34 20.03 26.79
C LEU A 182 15.98 19.32 26.85
N LYS A 183 15.38 19.15 28.03
CA LYS A 183 14.01 18.62 28.16
C LYS A 183 12.96 19.56 27.57
N LEU A 184 13.11 20.87 27.79
CA LEU A 184 12.22 21.88 27.19
C LEU A 184 12.35 21.88 25.66
N GLN A 185 13.58 21.80 25.13
CA GLN A 185 13.81 21.67 23.69
C GLN A 185 13.19 20.39 23.12
N LEU A 186 13.25 19.28 23.86
CA LEU A 186 12.64 18.01 23.45
C LEU A 186 11.10 18.12 23.39
N GLN A 187 10.49 18.82 24.35
CA GLN A 187 9.05 19.12 24.33
C GLN A 187 8.68 19.94 23.10
N GLU A 188 9.44 21.00 22.78
CA GLU A 188 9.20 21.82 21.59
C GLU A 188 9.29 21.01 20.29
N ILE A 189 10.26 20.08 20.19
CA ILE A 189 10.38 19.15 19.06
C ILE A 189 9.16 18.22 19.00
N ASN A 190 8.71 17.70 20.14
CA ASN A 190 7.54 16.83 20.21
C ASN A 190 6.25 17.56 19.80
N ASP A 191 6.09 18.84 20.15
CA ASP A 191 4.96 19.65 19.72
C ASP A 191 4.97 19.85 18.19
N LYS A 192 6.15 20.00 17.59
CA LYS A 192 6.31 20.02 16.13
C LYS A 192 5.98 18.67 15.50
N VAL A 193 6.44 17.57 16.09
CA VAL A 193 6.09 16.21 15.65
C VAL A 193 4.59 15.97 15.73
N PHE A 194 3.92 16.46 16.76
CA PHE A 194 2.47 16.38 16.88
C PHE A 194 1.79 17.17 15.76
N ARG A 195 2.18 18.43 15.53
CA ARG A 195 1.68 19.22 14.41
C ARG A 195 1.90 18.55 13.06
N TYR A 196 3.09 18.01 12.81
CA TYR A 196 3.42 17.23 11.61
C TYR A 196 2.44 16.05 11.42
N ASN A 197 2.17 15.29 12.49
CA ASN A 197 1.30 14.12 12.42
C ASN A 197 -0.16 14.45 12.11
N LEU A 198 -0.60 15.68 12.41
CA LEU A 198 -1.94 16.17 12.09
C LEU A 198 -2.09 16.57 10.62
N ILE A 199 -1.02 17.02 9.98
CA ILE A 199 -1.05 17.53 8.59
C ILE A 199 -0.63 16.50 7.55
N VAL A 200 0.13 15.47 7.95
CA VAL A 200 0.70 14.53 6.99
C VAL A 200 -0.30 13.43 6.60
N PRO A 201 -0.31 12.98 5.33
CA PRO A 201 -1.11 11.83 4.93
C PRO A 201 -0.77 10.56 5.73
N PHE A 202 -1.76 9.69 5.90
CA PHE A 202 -1.62 8.45 6.67
C PHE A 202 -0.43 7.60 6.20
N GLY A 203 0.29 7.00 7.15
CA GLY A 203 1.48 6.18 6.89
C GLY A 203 2.81 6.95 6.84
N ARG A 204 2.80 8.28 6.93
CA ARG A 204 4.03 9.11 6.99
C ARG A 204 4.28 9.77 8.35
N GLN A 205 3.51 9.39 9.36
CA GLN A 205 3.58 9.92 10.72
C GLN A 205 4.87 9.51 11.45
N MET A 206 5.27 10.31 12.43
CA MET A 206 6.47 10.12 13.24
C MET A 206 6.11 9.83 14.70
N PHE A 207 6.94 9.03 15.37
CA PHE A 207 6.82 8.83 16.81
C PHE A 207 7.46 10.01 17.56
N GLY A 208 6.86 10.38 18.69
CA GLY A 208 7.47 11.32 19.62
C GLY A 208 8.73 10.75 20.27
N PHE A 209 9.64 11.65 20.64
CA PHE A 209 10.91 11.31 21.27
C PHE A 209 10.77 11.26 22.79
N LYS A 210 11.46 10.31 23.41
CA LYS A 210 11.45 10.09 24.87
C LYS A 210 12.85 10.30 25.43
N TRP A 211 12.93 11.01 26.55
CA TRP A 211 14.19 11.32 27.22
C TRP A 211 14.96 10.07 27.64
N GLU A 212 14.30 9.09 28.27
CA GLU A 212 15.01 7.89 28.77
C GLU A 212 15.61 7.06 27.64
N LYS A 213 14.92 6.97 26.49
CA LYS A 213 15.41 6.22 25.34
C LYS A 213 16.68 6.83 24.75
N GLU A 214 16.73 8.15 24.64
CA GLU A 214 17.90 8.85 24.09
C GLU A 214 19.10 8.78 25.06
N LEU A 215 18.87 8.75 26.38
CA LEU A 215 19.93 8.47 27.34
C LEU A 215 20.45 7.03 27.27
N GLY A 216 19.56 6.04 27.09
CA GLY A 216 19.98 4.64 26.93
C GLY A 216 20.96 4.43 25.78
N TYR A 217 20.75 5.10 24.65
CA TYR A 217 21.69 5.06 23.52
C TYR A 217 23.07 5.67 23.81
N LEU A 218 23.18 6.56 24.80
CA LEU A 218 24.45 7.15 25.22
C LEU A 218 25.16 6.31 26.28
N GLU A 219 24.43 5.53 27.07
CA GLU A 219 24.99 4.61 28.07
C GLU A 219 25.51 3.31 27.43
N GLU A 220 24.90 2.87 26.33
CA GLU A 220 25.35 1.69 25.56
C GLU A 220 26.62 1.94 24.73
N LYS A 221 27.10 3.18 24.64
CA LYS A 221 28.20 3.61 23.76
C LYS A 221 29.44 4.03 24.53
#